data_AF-A0A8J2RXV9-F1
#
_entry.id   AF-A0A8J2RXV9-F1
#
_cell.length_a   1.000
_cell.length_b   1.000
_cell.length_c   1.000
_cell.angle_alpha   90.00
_cell.angle_beta   90.00
_cell.angle_gamma   90.00
#
_symmetry.space_group_name_H-M   'P 1'
#
loop_
_entity.id
_entity.type
_entity.pdbx_description
1 polymer ?
#
loop_
_entity_poly.entity_id
_entity_poly.type
_entity_poly.pdbx_seq_one_letter_code
_entity_poly.pdbx_strand_id
1 'polypeptide(L)'
;MNVSLAAQVLSKSVADLFRYYITQTEDAALALRFKDTEGTEEIFRLINDVFDIMNGRCRKDAISRDDWEGKKRRTVQNFIAIMSK
;
A
#
# COMPACT_ATOMS: atom_id res chain seq x y z
N MET A 1 -6.41 5.07 -19.11
CA MET A 1 -5.81 4.57 -17.86
C MET A 1 -6.51 3.27 -17.48
N ASN A 2 -5.78 2.17 -17.29
CA ASN A 2 -6.38 0.90 -16.89
C ASN A 2 -6.17 0.70 -15.38
N VAL A 3 -7.26 0.85 -14.61
CA VAL A 3 -7.24 0.75 -13.14
C VAL A 3 -6.85 -0.65 -12.67
N SER A 4 -7.18 -1.68 -13.44
CA SER A 4 -6.81 -3.06 -13.11
C SER A 4 -5.29 -3.25 -13.13
N LEU A 5 -4.60 -2.69 -14.14
CA LEU A 5 -3.14 -2.74 -14.21
C LEU A 5 -2.49 -1.95 -13.06
N ALA A 6 -3.02 -0.76 -12.75
CA ALA A 6 -2.51 0.04 -11.63
C ALA A 6 -2.63 -0.71 -10.29
N ALA A 7 -3.77 -1.35 -10.03
CA ALA A 7 -3.99 -2.13 -8.81
C ALA A 7 -3.10 -3.38 -8.73
N GLN A 8 -2.78 -4.01 -9.87
CA GLN A 8 -1.86 -5.15 -9.92
C GLN A 8 -0.41 -4.72 -9.59
N VAL A 9 0.04 -3.61 -10.18
CA VAL A 9 1.39 -3.08 -9.94
C VAL A 9 1.54 -2.63 -8.48
N LEU A 10 0.55 -1.92 -7.94
CA LEU A 10 0.57 -1.37 -6.59
C LEU A 10 0.04 -2.35 -5.54
N SER A 11 0.14 -3.65 -5.79
CA SER A 11 -0.41 -4.68 -4.92
C SER A 11 0.52 -5.02 -3.75
N LYS A 12 -0.06 -5.59 -2.70
CA LYS A 12 0.68 -6.15 -1.57
C LYS A 12 1.77 -7.14 -2.00
N SER A 13 1.53 -7.97 -3.02
CA SER A 13 2.51 -8.93 -3.51
C SER A 13 3.77 -8.27 -4.09
N VAL A 14 3.63 -7.12 -4.75
CA VAL A 14 4.78 -6.37 -5.26
C VAL A 14 5.53 -5.69 -4.12
N ALA A 15 4.81 -5.20 -3.10
CA ALA A 15 5.43 -4.70 -1.87
C ALA A 15 6.29 -5.78 -1.18
N ASP A 16 5.73 -6.98 -0.99
CA ASP A 16 6.44 -8.10 -0.35
C ASP A 16 7.66 -8.57 -1.17
N LEU A 17 7.65 -8.34 -2.49
CA LEU A 17 8.77 -8.66 -3.39
C LEU A 17 9.98 -7.72 -3.19
N PHE A 18 9.77 -6.44 -2.89
CA PHE A 18 10.86 -5.54 -2.51
C PHE A 18 11.59 -6.10 -1.28
N ARG A 19 10.83 -6.47 -0.24
CA ARG A 19 11.36 -7.05 0.98
C ARG A 19 12.10 -8.36 0.73
N TYR A 20 11.52 -9.25 -0.08
CA TYR A 20 12.14 -10.52 -0.44
C TYR A 20 13.52 -10.30 -1.07
N TYR A 21 13.64 -9.42 -2.07
CA TYR A 21 14.91 -9.19 -2.75
C TYR A 21 15.95 -8.50 -1.86
N ILE A 22 15.57 -7.63 -0.93
CA ILE A 22 16.49 -7.06 0.07
C ILE A 22 17.08 -8.16 0.96
N THR A 23 16.29 -9.17 1.32
CA THR A 23 16.70 -10.26 2.24
C THR A 23 17.42 -11.42 1.57
N GLN A 24 17.63 -11.38 0.26
CA GLN A 24 18.24 -12.48 -0.49
C GLN A 24 19.73 -12.63 -0.14
N THR A 25 20.13 -13.83 0.28
CA THR A 25 21.52 -14.14 0.67
C THR A 25 22.33 -14.79 -0.45
N GLU A 26 21.67 -15.36 -1.47
CA GLU A 26 22.33 -16.06 -2.58
C GLU A 26 22.86 -15.10 -3.67
N ASP A 27 22.27 -13.89 -3.78
CA ASP A 27 22.66 -12.88 -4.77
C ASP A 27 22.77 -11.49 -4.12
N ALA A 28 23.97 -11.19 -3.63
CA ALA A 28 24.28 -9.91 -3.00
C ALA A 28 24.18 -8.72 -3.97
N ALA A 29 24.39 -8.93 -5.27
CA ALA A 29 24.27 -7.85 -6.26
C ALA A 29 22.80 -7.49 -6.48
N LEU A 30 21.91 -8.48 -6.48
CA LEU A 30 20.47 -8.27 -6.49
C LEU A 30 20.00 -7.59 -5.21
N ALA A 31 20.40 -8.05 -4.04
CA ALA A 31 20.05 -7.40 -2.77
C ALA A 31 20.48 -5.92 -2.75
N LEU A 32 21.69 -5.62 -3.24
CA LEU A 32 22.20 -4.25 -3.32
C LEU A 32 21.36 -3.35 -4.24
N ARG A 33 20.79 -3.89 -5.33
CA ARG A 33 19.89 -3.13 -6.23
C ARG A 33 18.59 -2.71 -5.55
N PHE A 34 18.17 -3.44 -4.51
CA PHE A 34 16.92 -3.20 -3.80
C PHE A 34 17.10 -2.55 -2.43
N LYS A 35 18.35 -2.31 -1.97
CA LYS A 35 18.65 -1.86 -0.60
C LYS A 35 17.92 -0.59 -0.15
N ASP A 36 17.57 0.30 -1.08
CA ASP A 36 16.95 1.60 -0.80
C ASP A 36 15.47 1.65 -1.24
N THR A 37 14.81 0.49 -1.42
CA THR A 37 13.40 0.44 -1.86
C THR A 37 12.38 0.46 -0.72
N GLU A 38 12.80 0.65 0.53
CA GLU A 38 11.91 0.63 1.71
C GLU A 38 10.77 1.67 1.61
N GLY A 39 11.08 2.91 1.20
CA GLY A 39 10.03 3.92 0.99
C GLY A 39 9.04 3.55 -0.12
N THR A 40 9.52 2.90 -1.19
CA THR A 40 8.65 2.39 -2.26
C THR A 40 7.77 1.26 -1.77
N GLU A 41 8.31 0.34 -0.96
CA GLU A 41 7.55 -0.72 -0.31
C GLU A 41 6.40 -0.13 0.54
N GLU A 42 6.71 0.84 1.40
CA GLU A 42 5.72 1.50 2.26
C GLU A 42 4.59 2.15 1.46
N ILE A 43 4.94 2.87 0.38
CA ILE A 43 3.96 3.49 -0.51
C ILE A 43 3.07 2.44 -1.17
N PHE A 44 3.61 1.33 -1.65
CA PHE A 44 2.83 0.28 -2.32
C PHE A 44 1.86 -0.40 -1.34
N ARG A 45 2.31 -0.75 -0.14
CA ARG A 45 1.42 -1.30 0.91
C ARG A 45 0.30 -0.33 1.22
N LEU A 46 0.64 0.94 1.40
CA LEU A 46 -0.32 1.95 1.76
C LEU A 46 -1.38 2.17 0.68
N ILE A 47 -0.95 2.28 -0.58
CA ILE A 47 -1.88 2.43 -1.70
C ILE A 47 -2.80 1.20 -1.78
N ASN A 48 -2.24 -0.01 -1.68
CA ASN A 48 -3.04 -1.23 -1.67
C ASN A 48 -4.12 -1.20 -0.57
N ASP A 49 -3.75 -0.83 0.66
CA ASP A 49 -4.66 -0.76 1.80
C ASP A 49 -5.76 0.28 1.59
N VAL A 50 -5.42 1.46 1.07
CA VAL A 50 -6.40 2.50 0.71
C VAL A 50 -7.37 1.99 -0.36
N PHE A 51 -6.86 1.31 -1.39
CA PHE A 51 -7.70 0.72 -2.43
C PHE A 51 -8.63 -0.36 -1.87
N ASP A 52 -8.15 -1.22 -0.96
CA ASP A 52 -8.96 -2.26 -0.36
C ASP A 52 -10.07 -1.69 0.56
N ILE A 53 -9.77 -0.60 1.28
CA ILE A 53 -10.74 0.17 2.07
C ILE A 53 -11.80 0.82 1.17
N MET A 54 -11.37 1.54 0.13
CA MET A 54 -12.27 2.26 -0.79
C MET A 54 -13.16 1.30 -1.59
N ASN A 55 -12.63 0.14 -1.97
CA ASN A 55 -13.41 -0.89 -2.67
C ASN A 55 -14.23 -1.78 -1.72
N GLY A 56 -14.16 -1.55 -0.41
CA GLY A 56 -14.88 -2.31 0.59
C GLY A 56 -14.52 -3.80 0.64
N ARG A 57 -13.32 -4.17 0.18
CA ARG A 57 -12.81 -5.56 0.22
C ARG A 57 -12.68 -6.07 1.65
N CYS A 58 -12.45 -5.18 2.61
CA CYS A 58 -12.61 -5.47 4.03
C CYS A 58 -13.87 -4.79 4.58
N ARG A 59 -14.98 -5.53 4.75
CA ARG A 59 -16.27 -4.98 5.21
C ARG A 59 -16.19 -4.15 6.50
N LYS A 60 -15.31 -4.51 7.43
CA LYS A 60 -15.09 -3.78 8.69
C LYS A 60 -14.53 -2.37 8.45
N ASP A 61 -13.67 -2.22 7.45
CA ASP A 61 -12.94 -0.98 7.16
C ASP A 61 -13.55 -0.23 5.96
N ALA A 62 -14.47 -0.87 5.22
CA ALA A 62 -15.20 -0.30 4.10
C ALA A 62 -15.88 1.02 4.48
N ILE A 63 -15.93 1.95 3.53
CA ILE A 63 -16.69 3.20 3.67
C ILE A 63 -17.98 3.06 2.88
N SER A 64 -19.09 3.32 3.55
CA SER A 64 -20.43 3.40 2.99
C SER A 64 -21.01 4.79 3.26
N ARG A 65 -22.15 5.12 2.64
CA ARG A 65 -22.86 6.37 2.96
C ARG A 65 -23.29 6.42 4.42
N ASP A 66 -23.61 5.27 5.02
CA ASP A 66 -24.22 5.18 6.34
C ASP A 66 -23.19 5.32 7.47
N ASP A 67 -21.93 4.94 7.23
CA ASP A 67 -20.83 5.01 8.22
C ASP A 67 -19.77 6.07 7.91
N TRP A 68 -19.95 6.85 6.83
CA TRP A 68 -19.05 7.92 6.41
C TRP A 68 -18.78 8.95 7.52
N GLU A 69 -19.81 9.49 8.17
CA GLU A 69 -19.62 10.53 9.19
C GLU A 69 -18.78 10.04 10.39
N GLY A 70 -18.88 8.75 10.73
CA GLY A 70 -18.05 8.14 11.79
C GLY A 70 -16.61 7.84 11.36
N LYS A 71 -16.40 7.48 10.08
CA LYS A 71 -15.09 7.06 9.56
C LYS A 71 -14.27 8.17 8.90
N LYS A 72 -14.93 9.23 8.41
CA LYS A 72 -14.35 10.41 7.75
C LYS A 72 -13.12 10.95 8.47
N ARG A 73 -13.23 11.16 9.80
CA ARG A 73 -12.15 11.73 10.59
C ARG A 73 -10.90 10.85 10.56
N ARG A 74 -11.07 9.53 10.69
CA ARG A 74 -9.98 8.56 10.73
C ARG A 74 -9.33 8.40 9.34
N THR A 75 -10.13 8.34 8.28
CA THR A 75 -9.63 8.24 6.90
C THR A 75 -8.85 9.48 6.48
N VAL A 76 -9.39 10.68 6.75
CA VAL A 76 -8.73 11.95 6.42
C VAL A 76 -7.48 12.17 7.27
N GLN A 77 -7.52 11.85 8.57
CA GLN A 77 -6.33 11.95 9.43
C GLN A 77 -5.22 11.01 9.00
N ASN A 78 -5.55 9.77 8.61
CA ASN A 78 -4.56 8.84 8.07
C ASN A 78 -3.96 9.42 6.78
N PHE A 79 -4.80 9.87 5.83
CA PHE A 79 -4.34 10.45 4.56
C PHE A 79 -3.48 11.71 4.75
N ILE A 80 -3.80 12.58 5.71
CA ILE A 80 -2.99 13.77 6.03
C ILE A 80 -1.68 13.38 6.72
N ALA A 81 -1.70 12.44 7.67
CA ALA A 81 -0.49 11.95 8.33
C ALA A 81 0.48 11.28 7.34
N ILE A 82 -0.06 10.69 6.28
CA ILE A 82 0.67 10.12 5.14
C ILE A 82 1.35 11.20 4.30
N MET A 83 0.66 12.31 4.00
CA MET A 83 1.16 13.39 3.13
C MET A 83 2.11 14.38 3.84
N SER A 84 2.22 14.28 5.16
CA SER A 84 2.99 15.21 6.00
C SER A 84 4.31 14.62 6.51
N LYS A 85 4.65 13.40 6.08
CA LYS A 85 5.97 12.77 6.26
C LYS A 85 6.75 12.85 4.96
#